data_AF-A0A959XTF0-F1
#
_entry.id   AF-A0A959XTF0-F1
#
_cell.length_a   1.000
_cell.length_b   1.000
_cell.length_c   1.000
_cell.angle_alpha   90.00
_cell.angle_beta   90.00
_cell.angle_gamma   90.00
#
_symmetry.space_group_name_H-M   'P 1'
#
loop_
_entity.id
_entity.type
_entity.pdbx_description
1 polymer ?
#
loop_
_entity_poly.entity_id
_entity_poly.type
_entity_poly.pdbx_seq_one_letter_code
_entity_poly.pdbx_strand_id
1 'polypeptide(L)'
;MKRLTFLLVAISILAGCSTDLDINAPYQNITVVYGLLNMRDSVHYVKINKAFLGEGDAYDFAQIADSNEWASGAISGAWVFEVSEGQRVDTFPLRDTLLTNREPGVFYSPDQTMYYFNTPDRVLVNGSPQIPSGPTFLKEDSDYEIELMVKGERISATTTIVNDFSFAGPDQSPSSTINLLSSNGFGAYELNWTSNLDGRRYEASYRFNYKEVRGTDTTALLSFTQRMGTVVRSGTTNFEPMAALMEGELFYNTVATLIPNDPTVDHRIFLGIDFLVAVANDEFHTFLALDEPITGIVEDRPSYTNVTNGYGIFAGRYTKNILGKRLNSESLEELTNGNITGSLRFCSGLIGDQGGSNYCP
;
A
#
# COMPACT_ATOMS: atom_id res chain seq x y z
N MET A 1 -36.28 -69.17 -22.74
CA MET A 1 -36.54 -67.99 -21.89
C MET A 1 -35.54 -67.84 -20.73
N LYS A 2 -35.23 -68.89 -19.93
CA LYS A 2 -34.24 -68.80 -18.82
C LYS A 2 -32.78 -68.41 -19.20
N ARG A 3 -32.34 -68.67 -20.44
CA ARG A 3 -30.98 -68.29 -20.91
C ARG A 3 -30.85 -66.82 -21.36
N LEU A 4 -31.97 -66.18 -21.72
CA LEU A 4 -31.99 -64.77 -22.15
C LEU A 4 -32.03 -63.82 -20.95
N THR A 5 -32.65 -64.25 -19.85
CA THR A 5 -32.68 -63.51 -18.57
C THR A 5 -31.30 -63.43 -17.91
N PHE A 6 -30.45 -64.43 -18.10
CA PHE A 6 -29.08 -64.44 -17.57
C PHE A 6 -28.15 -63.49 -18.33
N LEU A 7 -28.41 -63.27 -19.63
CA LEU A 7 -27.64 -62.34 -20.46
C LEU A 7 -28.00 -60.87 -20.17
N LEU A 8 -29.26 -60.60 -19.83
CA LEU A 8 -29.72 -59.25 -19.48
C LEU A 8 -29.19 -58.78 -18.11
N VAL A 9 -29.05 -59.71 -17.16
CA VAL A 9 -28.48 -59.44 -15.82
C VAL A 9 -26.96 -59.25 -15.88
N ALA A 10 -26.27 -59.88 -16.83
CA ALA A 10 -24.82 -59.70 -17.03
C ALA A 10 -24.46 -58.32 -17.61
N ILE A 11 -25.36 -57.70 -18.38
CA ILE A 11 -25.14 -56.37 -18.99
C ILE A 11 -25.33 -55.24 -17.96
N SER A 12 -26.16 -55.43 -16.94
CA SER A 12 -26.41 -54.43 -15.89
C SER A 12 -25.28 -54.29 -14.86
N ILE A 13 -24.25 -55.15 -14.88
CA ILE A 13 -23.09 -55.09 -13.96
C ILE A 13 -21.95 -54.22 -14.55
N LEU A 14 -22.04 -53.86 -15.84
CA LEU A 14 -21.05 -53.01 -16.51
C LEU A 14 -21.43 -51.52 -16.54
N ALA A 15 -22.58 -51.15 -15.98
CA ALA A 15 -22.98 -49.76 -15.75
C ALA A 15 -22.40 -49.26 -14.42
N GLY A 16 -21.07 -49.28 -14.28
CA GLY A 16 -20.40 -48.58 -13.19
C GLY A 16 -20.37 -47.09 -13.52
N CYS A 17 -21.16 -46.28 -12.82
CA CYS A 17 -20.91 -44.83 -12.77
C CYS A 17 -19.52 -44.65 -12.15
N SER A 18 -18.60 -43.95 -12.82
CA SER A 18 -17.31 -43.61 -12.23
C SER A 18 -17.57 -42.82 -10.94
N THR A 19 -16.99 -43.27 -9.83
CA THR A 19 -17.06 -42.57 -8.55
C THR A 19 -16.01 -41.47 -8.42
N ASP A 20 -15.32 -41.15 -9.51
CA ASP A 20 -14.32 -40.10 -9.56
C ASP A 20 -15.06 -38.76 -9.55
N LEU A 21 -15.22 -38.21 -8.35
CA LEU A 21 -15.59 -36.83 -8.15
C LEU A 21 -14.40 -35.98 -8.57
N ASP A 22 -14.49 -35.34 -9.73
CA ASP A 22 -13.53 -34.30 -10.09
C ASP A 22 -13.72 -33.13 -9.12
N ILE A 23 -12.76 -32.97 -8.22
CA ILE A 23 -12.75 -31.88 -7.22
C ILE A 23 -12.50 -30.54 -7.92
N ASN A 24 -11.85 -30.57 -9.08
CA ASN A 24 -11.48 -29.38 -9.82
C ASN A 24 -12.51 -29.07 -10.91
N ALA A 25 -12.82 -27.79 -11.07
CA ALA A 25 -13.48 -27.33 -12.28
C ALA A 25 -12.52 -27.43 -13.49
N PRO A 26 -13.03 -27.44 -14.73
CA PRO A 26 -12.17 -27.33 -15.90
C PRO A 26 -11.29 -26.08 -15.85
N TYR A 27 -10.00 -26.22 -16.20
CA TYR A 27 -9.06 -25.10 -16.19
C TYR A 27 -9.54 -23.94 -17.08
N GLN A 28 -9.46 -22.72 -16.55
CA GLN A 28 -9.78 -21.49 -17.27
C GLN A 28 -8.58 -20.54 -17.26
N ASN A 29 -8.38 -19.84 -18.38
CA ASN A 29 -7.34 -18.79 -18.48
C ASN A 29 -7.83 -17.53 -17.76
N ILE A 30 -7.65 -17.46 -16.45
CA ILE A 30 -8.08 -16.30 -15.66
C ILE A 30 -6.90 -15.35 -15.47
N THR A 31 -7.04 -14.10 -15.92
CA THR A 31 -6.03 -13.06 -15.68
C THR A 31 -6.29 -12.35 -14.35
N VAL A 32 -5.22 -12.09 -13.60
CA VAL A 32 -5.25 -11.33 -12.34
C VAL A 32 -4.42 -10.06 -12.51
N VAL A 33 -5.01 -8.89 -12.24
CA VAL A 33 -4.38 -7.57 -12.42
C VAL A 33 -4.32 -6.83 -11.08
N TYR A 34 -3.14 -6.36 -10.70
CA TYR A 34 -2.97 -5.44 -9.58
C TYR A 34 -2.27 -4.17 -10.05
N GLY A 35 -2.92 -3.01 -9.95
CA GLY A 35 -2.31 -1.72 -10.24
C GLY A 35 -2.86 -0.65 -9.31
N LEU A 36 -1.96 0.09 -8.65
CA LEU A 36 -2.32 1.22 -7.79
C LEU A 36 -1.64 2.47 -8.29
N LEU A 37 -2.39 3.33 -8.97
CA LEU A 37 -1.88 4.57 -9.56
C LEU A 37 -1.79 5.66 -8.51
N ASN A 38 -0.69 6.43 -8.51
CA ASN A 38 -0.55 7.63 -7.69
C ASN A 38 -0.23 8.81 -8.59
N MET A 39 -1.00 9.89 -8.50
CA MET A 39 -0.84 11.08 -9.33
C MET A 39 0.60 11.57 -9.42
N ARG A 40 1.38 11.47 -8.34
CA ARG A 40 2.73 12.06 -8.25
C ARG A 40 3.87 11.10 -8.59
N ASP A 41 3.58 9.85 -8.95
CA ASP A 41 4.62 8.89 -9.33
C ASP A 41 5.10 9.16 -10.76
N SER A 42 6.41 9.00 -11.00
CA SER A 42 6.98 9.05 -12.35
C SER A 42 6.92 7.70 -13.06
N VAL A 43 6.90 6.61 -12.30
CA VAL A 43 6.85 5.24 -12.78
C VAL A 43 5.71 4.51 -12.09
N HIS A 44 4.81 3.96 -12.89
CA HIS A 44 3.63 3.25 -12.40
C HIS A 44 3.77 1.77 -12.74
N TYR A 45 3.68 0.92 -11.71
CA TYR A 45 3.77 -0.52 -11.87
C TYR A 45 2.39 -1.18 -11.82
N VAL A 46 2.22 -2.20 -12.65
CA VAL A 46 1.07 -3.09 -12.70
C VAL A 46 1.59 -4.53 -12.70
N LYS A 47 1.07 -5.37 -11.79
CA LYS A 47 1.29 -6.82 -11.82
C LYS A 47 0.19 -7.44 -12.66
N ILE A 48 0.58 -8.20 -13.70
CA ILE A 48 -0.35 -8.95 -14.54
C ILE A 48 0.04 -10.42 -14.46
N ASN A 49 -0.84 -11.23 -13.87
CA ASN A 49 -0.64 -12.64 -13.57
C ASN A 49 -1.77 -13.50 -14.15
N LYS A 50 -1.63 -14.81 -14.01
CA LYS A 50 -2.70 -15.78 -14.25
C LYS A 50 -3.05 -16.54 -12.97
N ALA A 51 -4.29 -16.97 -12.86
CA ALA A 51 -4.66 -17.96 -11.86
C ALA A 51 -4.17 -19.35 -12.30
N PHE A 52 -3.93 -20.21 -11.32
CA PHE A 52 -3.57 -21.61 -11.53
C PHE A 52 -4.60 -22.53 -10.88
N LEU A 53 -4.79 -23.69 -11.49
CA LEU A 53 -5.60 -24.78 -10.98
C LEU A 53 -4.91 -26.08 -11.39
N GLY A 54 -4.71 -26.98 -10.43
CA GLY A 54 -4.01 -28.24 -10.64
C GLY A 54 -4.35 -29.24 -9.55
N GLU A 55 -4.05 -30.52 -9.79
CA GLU A 55 -4.17 -31.56 -8.78
C GLU A 55 -2.99 -31.51 -7.82
N GLY A 56 -3.23 -31.14 -6.56
CA GLY A 56 -2.19 -31.03 -5.53
C GLY A 56 -2.41 -29.84 -4.60
N ASP A 57 -1.36 -29.49 -3.84
CA ASP A 57 -1.39 -28.34 -2.95
C ASP A 57 -1.23 -27.03 -3.75
N ALA A 58 -2.17 -26.10 -3.57
CA ALA A 58 -2.12 -24.76 -4.17
C ALA A 58 -0.87 -23.99 -3.75
N TYR A 59 -0.35 -24.22 -2.54
CA TYR A 59 0.87 -23.58 -2.05
C TYR A 59 2.10 -24.04 -2.82
N ASP A 60 2.16 -25.29 -3.27
CA ASP A 60 3.27 -25.78 -4.09
C ASP A 60 3.25 -25.13 -5.48
N PHE A 61 2.06 -25.01 -6.09
CA PHE A 61 1.91 -24.33 -7.38
C PHE A 61 2.22 -22.84 -7.28
N ALA A 62 1.83 -22.16 -6.19
CA ALA A 62 2.10 -20.75 -5.96
C ALA A 62 3.60 -20.43 -5.96
N GLN A 63 4.46 -21.40 -5.61
CA GLN A 63 5.92 -21.27 -5.63
C GLN A 63 6.56 -21.46 -7.01
N ILE A 64 5.79 -21.77 -8.06
CA ILE A 64 6.31 -22.00 -9.41
C ILE A 64 6.02 -20.79 -10.29
N ALA A 65 7.05 -20.22 -10.92
CA ALA A 65 6.92 -19.02 -11.76
C ALA A 65 5.85 -19.19 -12.86
N ASP A 66 5.92 -20.28 -13.62
CA ASP A 66 4.97 -20.58 -14.71
C ASP A 66 3.55 -20.89 -14.20
N SER A 67 3.32 -21.12 -12.92
CA SER A 67 1.94 -21.21 -12.42
C SER A 67 1.30 -19.82 -12.33
N ASN A 68 2.08 -18.80 -12.03
CA ASN A 68 1.59 -17.46 -11.71
C ASN A 68 1.70 -16.48 -12.87
N GLU A 69 2.70 -16.66 -13.73
CA GLU A 69 3.06 -15.69 -14.76
C GLU A 69 2.59 -16.15 -16.15
N TRP A 70 2.24 -15.17 -16.98
CA TRP A 70 1.94 -15.43 -18.38
C TRP A 70 3.23 -15.71 -19.14
N ALA A 71 3.21 -16.74 -19.99
CA ALA A 71 4.33 -17.01 -20.90
C ALA A 71 4.54 -15.86 -21.88
N SER A 72 5.78 -15.71 -22.37
CA SER A 72 6.13 -14.72 -23.38
C SER A 72 5.19 -14.82 -24.59
N GLY A 73 4.65 -13.68 -25.03
CA GLY A 73 3.71 -13.60 -26.15
C GLY A 73 2.24 -13.93 -25.84
N ALA A 74 1.90 -14.36 -24.61
CA ALA A 74 0.49 -14.56 -24.23
C ALA A 74 -0.28 -13.24 -24.12
N ILE A 75 0.41 -12.16 -23.75
CA ILE A 75 -0.11 -10.79 -23.75
C ILE A 75 0.27 -10.14 -25.08
N SER A 76 -0.70 -9.98 -25.98
CA SER A 76 -0.49 -9.37 -27.29
C SER A 76 -0.67 -7.85 -27.30
N GLY A 77 -1.16 -7.29 -26.20
CA GLY A 77 -1.42 -5.86 -26.05
C GLY A 77 -1.64 -5.46 -24.59
N ALA A 78 -1.04 -4.35 -24.18
CA ALA A 78 -1.14 -3.84 -22.81
C ALA A 78 -0.97 -2.32 -22.79
N TRP A 79 -2.02 -1.61 -22.39
CA TRP A 79 -2.06 -0.15 -22.38
C TRP A 79 -2.79 0.37 -21.14
N VAL A 80 -2.42 1.58 -20.73
CA VAL A 80 -3.22 2.43 -19.86
C VAL A 80 -3.64 3.65 -20.67
N PHE A 81 -4.92 3.99 -20.64
CA PHE A 81 -5.48 5.15 -21.34
C PHE A 81 -5.83 6.24 -20.33
N GLU A 82 -5.51 7.49 -20.66
CA GLU A 82 -6.12 8.64 -20.00
C GLU A 82 -7.51 8.83 -20.59
N VAL A 83 -8.52 8.89 -19.74
CA VAL A 83 -9.92 9.08 -20.10
C VAL A 83 -10.40 10.40 -19.53
N SER A 84 -10.75 11.33 -20.41
CA SER A 84 -11.32 12.64 -20.07
C SER A 84 -12.69 12.76 -20.72
N GLU A 85 -13.71 13.13 -19.95
CA GLU A 85 -15.09 13.26 -20.43
C GLU A 85 -15.60 12.00 -21.18
N GLY A 86 -15.18 10.81 -20.73
CA GLY A 86 -15.54 9.53 -21.32
C GLY A 86 -14.87 9.22 -22.67
N GLN A 87 -13.87 10.00 -23.09
CA GLN A 87 -13.08 9.76 -24.29
C GLN A 87 -11.62 9.46 -23.92
N ARG A 88 -11.00 8.51 -24.63
CA ARG A 88 -9.55 8.25 -24.52
C ARG A 88 -8.80 9.41 -25.17
N VAL A 89 -8.05 10.16 -24.38
CA VAL A 89 -7.33 11.38 -24.82
C VAL A 89 -5.81 11.20 -24.82
N ASP A 90 -5.30 10.19 -24.13
CA ASP A 90 -3.88 9.80 -24.16
C ASP A 90 -3.72 8.28 -23.98
N THR A 91 -2.53 7.76 -24.27
CA THR A 91 -2.22 6.33 -24.20
C THR A 91 -0.79 6.08 -23.73
N PHE A 92 -0.66 5.25 -22.70
CA PHE A 92 0.59 4.78 -22.12
C PHE A 92 0.76 3.29 -22.42
N PRO A 93 1.64 2.90 -23.36
CA PRO A 93 1.94 1.49 -23.58
C PRO A 93 2.72 0.92 -22.38
N LEU A 94 2.29 -0.24 -21.88
CA LEU A 94 2.98 -0.94 -20.80
C LEU A 94 4.21 -1.69 -21.34
N ARG A 95 5.29 -1.64 -20.56
CA ARG A 95 6.54 -2.38 -20.81
C ARG A 95 6.76 -3.37 -19.68
N ASP A 96 7.21 -4.57 -20.00
CA ASP A 96 7.61 -5.54 -18.99
C ASP A 96 8.98 -5.21 -18.39
N THR A 97 9.20 -5.63 -17.16
CA THR A 97 10.46 -5.58 -16.43
C THR A 97 10.50 -6.69 -15.39
N LEU A 98 11.69 -7.00 -14.90
CA LEU A 98 11.89 -7.98 -13.84
C LEU A 98 12.23 -7.26 -12.53
N LEU A 99 11.36 -7.37 -11.53
CA LEU A 99 11.74 -7.03 -10.16
C LEU A 99 12.47 -8.21 -9.54
N THR A 100 13.66 -7.94 -9.00
CA THR A 100 14.53 -8.91 -8.34
C THR A 100 14.59 -8.62 -6.85
N ASN A 101 15.04 -9.59 -6.05
CA ASN A 101 15.17 -9.48 -4.58
C ASN A 101 13.83 -9.26 -3.85
N ARG A 102 12.73 -9.83 -4.37
CA ARG A 102 11.48 -9.90 -3.61
C ARG A 102 11.68 -10.82 -2.41
N GLU A 103 11.26 -10.37 -1.23
CA GLU A 103 11.27 -11.19 -0.01
C GLU A 103 10.45 -12.48 -0.21
N PRO A 104 10.92 -13.63 0.30
CA PRO A 104 10.19 -14.89 0.20
C PRO A 104 8.81 -14.83 0.86
N GLY A 105 7.84 -15.55 0.28
CA GLY A 105 6.48 -15.63 0.79
C GLY A 105 5.70 -16.77 0.13
N VAL A 106 4.37 -16.67 0.14
CA VAL A 106 3.44 -17.69 -0.41
C VAL A 106 3.58 -17.87 -1.93
N PHE A 107 4.01 -16.84 -2.64
CA PHE A 107 4.18 -16.86 -4.09
C PHE A 107 5.67 -16.88 -4.48
N TYR A 108 5.95 -17.35 -5.69
CA TYR A 108 7.27 -17.41 -6.30
C TYR A 108 8.11 -16.14 -6.07
N SER A 109 9.37 -16.33 -5.69
CA SER A 109 10.38 -15.31 -5.40
C SER A 109 11.77 -15.90 -5.75
N PRO A 110 12.84 -15.09 -5.94
CA PRO A 110 12.95 -13.64 -5.73
C PRO A 110 12.56 -12.78 -6.94
N ASP A 111 12.44 -13.39 -8.11
CA ASP A 111 12.25 -12.68 -9.36
C ASP A 111 10.78 -12.69 -9.78
N GLN A 112 10.26 -11.54 -10.21
CA GLN A 112 8.87 -11.43 -10.65
C GLN A 112 8.69 -10.43 -11.78
N THR A 113 7.93 -10.84 -12.79
CA THR A 113 7.61 -9.99 -13.94
C THR A 113 6.62 -8.91 -13.53
N MET A 114 6.96 -7.65 -13.79
CA MET A 114 6.09 -6.49 -13.62
C MET A 114 5.92 -5.78 -14.94
N TYR A 115 4.82 -5.04 -15.08
CA TYR A 115 4.58 -4.16 -16.21
C TYR A 115 4.59 -2.73 -15.70
N TYR A 116 5.10 -1.80 -16.48
CA TYR A 116 5.16 -0.41 -16.09
C TYR A 116 4.96 0.55 -17.24
N PHE A 117 4.52 1.76 -16.91
CA PHE A 117 4.60 2.91 -17.79
C PHE A 117 5.16 4.11 -17.02
N ASN A 118 5.69 5.07 -17.78
CA ASN A 118 6.20 6.31 -17.22
C ASN A 118 5.25 7.46 -17.57
N THR A 119 5.05 8.37 -16.63
CA THR A 119 4.53 9.70 -16.96
C THR A 119 5.67 10.52 -17.59
N PRO A 120 5.43 11.32 -18.64
CA PRO A 120 6.51 12.01 -19.35
C PRO A 120 7.30 12.96 -18.43
N ASP A 121 8.64 12.83 -18.44
CA ASP A 121 9.57 13.56 -17.58
C ASP A 121 9.63 15.08 -17.84
N ARG A 122 10.13 15.84 -16.85
CA ARG A 122 10.69 17.18 -17.07
C ARG A 122 12.02 17.07 -17.83
N VAL A 123 12.12 17.68 -19.00
CA VAL A 123 13.40 17.80 -19.71
C VAL A 123 14.08 19.10 -19.31
N LEU A 124 15.30 19.03 -18.79
CA LEU A 124 16.13 20.22 -18.64
C LEU A 124 16.57 20.69 -20.03
N VAL A 125 16.04 21.81 -20.52
CA VAL A 125 16.51 22.47 -21.75
C VAL A 125 17.29 23.72 -21.33
N ASN A 126 18.59 23.75 -21.64
CA ASN A 126 19.51 24.87 -21.30
C ASN A 126 19.56 25.21 -19.80
N GLY A 127 19.53 24.21 -18.92
CA GLY A 127 19.61 24.41 -17.46
C GLY A 127 18.32 24.93 -16.81
N SER A 128 17.25 25.13 -17.58
CA SER A 128 15.91 25.43 -17.08
C SER A 128 15.00 24.19 -17.24
N PRO A 129 14.20 23.82 -16.23
CA PRO A 129 13.17 22.81 -16.40
C PRO A 129 12.19 23.25 -17.49
N GLN A 130 12.21 22.57 -18.64
CA GLN A 130 11.16 22.68 -19.63
C GLN A 130 10.33 21.40 -19.60
N ILE A 131 9.02 21.58 -19.60
CA ILE A 131 8.10 20.47 -19.75
C ILE A 131 8.01 20.24 -21.27
N PRO A 132 8.49 19.10 -21.83
CA PRO A 132 8.09 18.71 -23.17
C PRO A 132 6.56 18.60 -23.11
N SER A 133 5.87 19.34 -23.98
CA SER A 133 4.41 19.47 -24.03
C SER A 133 3.68 18.18 -23.57
N GLY A 134 3.23 18.15 -22.31
CA GLY A 134 2.63 16.95 -21.68
C GLY A 134 2.60 17.07 -20.16
N PRO A 135 1.68 16.38 -19.45
CA PRO A 135 1.60 16.46 -18.00
C PRO A 135 2.77 15.67 -17.37
N THR A 136 3.47 16.26 -16.40
CA THR A 136 4.57 15.62 -15.64
C THR A 136 4.10 14.49 -14.70
N PHE A 137 2.79 14.36 -14.57
CA PHE A 137 2.07 13.57 -13.59
C PHE A 137 0.78 13.09 -14.24
N LEU A 138 0.09 12.13 -13.61
CA LEU A 138 -1.28 11.85 -14.04
C LEU A 138 -2.15 13.11 -13.82
N LYS A 139 -3.15 13.32 -14.68
CA LYS A 139 -4.03 14.49 -14.63
C LYS A 139 -5.12 14.28 -13.59
N GLU A 140 -5.36 15.32 -12.81
CA GLU A 140 -6.28 15.31 -11.66
C GLU A 140 -7.76 15.17 -12.04
N ASP A 141 -8.14 15.62 -13.23
CA ASP A 141 -9.52 15.59 -13.74
C ASP A 141 -9.78 14.40 -14.67
N SER A 142 -8.89 13.41 -14.71
CA SER A 142 -8.97 12.27 -15.62
C SER A 142 -9.13 10.94 -14.89
N ASP A 143 -9.91 10.06 -15.49
CA ASP A 143 -9.91 8.64 -15.15
C ASP A 143 -8.83 7.92 -15.94
N TYR A 144 -8.44 6.74 -15.47
CA TYR A 144 -7.47 5.90 -16.13
C TYR A 144 -8.04 4.51 -16.35
N GLU A 145 -7.93 4.02 -17.57
CA GLU A 145 -8.42 2.72 -18.00
C GLU A 145 -7.23 1.83 -18.38
N ILE A 146 -7.03 0.70 -17.69
CA ILE A 146 -6.13 -0.35 -18.16
C ILE A 146 -6.86 -1.26 -19.15
N GLU A 147 -6.20 -1.62 -20.24
CA GLU A 147 -6.68 -2.59 -21.22
C GLU A 147 -5.57 -3.56 -21.60
N LEU A 148 -5.89 -4.85 -21.53
CA LEU A 148 -5.01 -5.95 -21.88
C LEU A 148 -5.68 -6.84 -22.94
N MET A 149 -4.88 -7.37 -23.85
CA MET A 149 -5.26 -8.44 -24.78
C MET A 149 -4.44 -9.69 -24.41
N VAL A 150 -5.07 -10.65 -23.73
CA VAL A 150 -4.42 -11.87 -23.24
C VAL A 150 -5.06 -13.07 -23.91
N LYS A 151 -4.27 -13.81 -24.70
CA LYS A 151 -4.76 -14.97 -25.49
C LYS A 151 -6.03 -14.70 -26.31
N GLY A 152 -6.20 -13.47 -26.81
CA GLY A 152 -7.36 -13.05 -27.60
C GLY A 152 -8.56 -12.54 -26.79
N GLU A 153 -8.48 -12.57 -25.46
CA GLU A 153 -9.49 -12.01 -24.56
C GLU A 153 -9.12 -10.58 -24.13
N ARG A 154 -10.12 -9.69 -24.11
CA ARG A 154 -9.97 -8.31 -23.63
C ARG A 154 -10.26 -8.25 -22.14
N ILE A 155 -9.28 -7.81 -21.37
CA ILE A 155 -9.39 -7.54 -19.93
C ILE A 155 -9.25 -6.04 -19.73
N SER A 156 -10.11 -5.44 -18.89
CA SER A 156 -10.07 -4.00 -18.65
C SER A 156 -10.51 -3.62 -17.25
N ALA A 157 -10.02 -2.49 -16.74
CA ALA A 157 -10.49 -1.88 -15.50
C ALA A 157 -10.31 -0.37 -15.58
N THR A 158 -11.16 0.39 -14.90
CA THR A 158 -11.10 1.85 -14.85
C THR A 158 -11.05 2.32 -13.42
N THR A 159 -10.33 3.43 -13.18
CA THR A 159 -10.27 4.05 -11.86
C THR A 159 -10.05 5.56 -11.94
N THR A 160 -10.54 6.26 -10.92
CA THR A 160 -10.28 7.67 -10.70
C THR A 160 -9.00 7.88 -9.89
N ILE A 161 -8.21 8.88 -10.27
CA ILE A 161 -6.99 9.26 -9.55
C ILE A 161 -7.32 10.00 -8.26
N VAL A 162 -6.57 9.68 -7.21
CA VAL A 162 -6.67 10.41 -5.95
C VAL A 162 -5.82 11.67 -6.04
N ASN A 163 -6.50 12.81 -5.98
CA ASN A 163 -5.89 14.13 -6.05
C ASN A 163 -5.16 14.52 -4.76
N ASP A 164 -4.42 15.64 -4.80
CA ASP A 164 -3.79 16.16 -3.59
C ASP A 164 -4.85 16.60 -2.56
N PHE A 165 -4.49 16.57 -1.28
CA PHE A 165 -5.31 17.04 -0.17
C PHE A 165 -4.48 17.95 0.74
N SER A 166 -5.11 18.70 1.65
CA SER A 166 -4.40 19.67 2.49
C SER A 166 -4.49 19.33 3.97
N PHE A 167 -3.35 19.32 4.65
CA PHE A 167 -3.29 19.30 6.11
C PHE A 167 -3.70 20.67 6.67
N ALA A 168 -4.11 20.74 7.93
CA ALA A 168 -4.32 22.03 8.59
C ALA A 168 -2.98 22.81 8.67
N GLY A 169 -3.04 24.14 8.53
CA GLY A 169 -1.85 25.00 8.48
C GLY A 169 -0.86 24.78 9.65
N PRO A 170 -1.32 24.72 10.91
CA PRO A 170 -0.45 24.45 12.06
C PRO A 170 0.24 23.09 11.99
N ASP A 171 -0.43 22.07 11.47
CA ASP A 171 0.12 20.71 11.40
C ASP A 171 1.25 20.61 10.38
N GLN A 172 1.12 21.30 9.25
CA GLN A 172 2.16 21.35 8.21
C GLN A 172 3.44 22.04 8.66
N SER A 173 3.35 22.95 9.64
CA SER A 173 4.52 23.72 10.05
C SER A 173 5.48 22.90 10.91
N PRO A 174 6.78 22.84 10.55
CA PRO A 174 7.81 22.26 11.42
C PRO A 174 8.08 23.12 12.67
N SER A 175 7.63 24.39 12.68
CA SER A 175 7.72 25.26 13.87
C SER A 175 6.65 24.96 14.91
N SER A 176 5.56 24.30 14.53
CA SER A 176 4.53 23.85 15.46
C SER A 176 4.94 22.50 16.03
N THR A 177 5.07 22.44 17.34
CA THR A 177 5.48 21.24 18.05
C THR A 177 4.31 20.28 18.28
N ILE A 178 4.64 19.00 18.42
CA ILE A 178 3.75 17.95 18.89
C ILE A 178 3.75 18.00 20.42
N ASN A 179 2.56 18.15 21.01
CA ASN A 179 2.38 18.26 22.46
C ASN A 179 1.70 16.98 22.98
N LEU A 180 2.50 16.03 23.48
CA LEU A 180 2.04 14.74 24.02
C LEU A 180 2.00 14.71 25.54
N LEU A 181 2.70 15.62 26.20
CA LEU A 181 2.73 15.76 27.65
C LEU A 181 2.54 17.23 28.05
N SER A 182 1.79 17.44 29.12
CA SER A 182 1.59 18.74 29.76
C SER A 182 1.67 18.61 31.28
N SER A 183 1.51 19.73 32.01
CA SER A 183 1.42 19.71 33.49
C SER A 183 0.27 18.86 34.02
N ASN A 184 -0.74 18.56 33.20
CA ASN A 184 -1.91 17.76 33.57
C ASN A 184 -1.75 16.27 33.25
N GLY A 185 -0.57 15.84 32.80
CA GLY A 185 -0.29 14.47 32.37
C GLY A 185 -0.28 14.30 30.85
N PHE A 186 -0.32 13.04 30.41
CA PHE A 186 -0.33 12.68 28.99
C PHE A 186 -1.57 13.24 28.30
N GLY A 187 -1.36 13.81 27.11
CA GLY A 187 -2.41 14.26 26.20
C GLY A 187 -2.33 13.54 24.86
N ALA A 188 -2.99 14.10 23.86
CA ALA A 188 -2.95 13.61 22.48
C ALA A 188 -2.62 14.75 21.52
N TYR A 189 -1.90 14.41 20.45
CA TYR A 189 -1.74 15.29 19.30
C TYR A 189 -2.74 14.90 18.21
N GLU A 190 -3.55 15.84 17.75
CA GLU A 190 -4.51 15.64 16.68
C GLU A 190 -3.95 16.14 15.35
N LEU A 191 -3.62 15.22 14.45
CA LEU A 191 -3.24 15.54 13.08
C LEU A 191 -4.52 15.82 12.28
N ASN A 192 -4.66 17.04 11.76
CA ASN A 192 -5.84 17.47 11.02
C ASN A 192 -5.57 17.66 9.52
N TRP A 193 -6.54 17.28 8.68
CA TRP A 193 -6.54 17.56 7.25
C TRP A 193 -7.96 17.74 6.70
N THR A 194 -8.06 18.25 5.49
CA THR A 194 -9.31 18.31 4.71
C THR A 194 -9.22 17.28 3.60
N SER A 195 -10.23 16.41 3.51
CA SER A 195 -10.30 15.39 2.43
C SER A 195 -10.43 16.03 1.05
N ASN A 196 -10.01 15.30 0.02
CA ASN A 196 -10.38 15.55 -1.37
C ASN A 196 -11.70 14.81 -1.72
N LEU A 197 -12.18 14.94 -2.97
CA LEU A 197 -13.40 14.25 -3.41
C LEU A 197 -13.14 12.80 -3.85
N ASP A 198 -11.94 12.52 -4.35
CA ASP A 198 -11.58 11.24 -5.01
C ASP A 198 -11.01 10.20 -4.02
N GLY A 199 -10.69 10.63 -2.80
CA GLY A 199 -10.18 9.81 -1.72
C GLY A 199 -11.27 9.43 -0.73
N ARG A 200 -11.43 8.12 -0.50
CA ARG A 200 -12.45 7.54 0.38
C ARG A 200 -11.90 7.18 1.75
N ARG A 201 -10.74 6.51 1.79
CA ARG A 201 -10.13 6.00 3.03
C ARG A 201 -8.76 6.64 3.23
N TYR A 202 -8.56 7.22 4.41
CA TYR A 202 -7.32 7.84 4.84
C TYR A 202 -6.73 7.00 5.96
N GLU A 203 -5.49 6.57 5.81
CA GLU A 203 -4.72 5.92 6.86
C GLU A 203 -3.57 6.83 7.29
N ALA A 204 -3.62 7.25 8.55
CA ALA A 204 -2.59 8.11 9.14
C ALA A 204 -1.65 7.26 10.00
N SER A 205 -0.36 7.53 9.86
CA SER A 205 0.71 6.92 10.63
C SER A 205 1.74 7.98 11.02
N TYR A 206 2.50 7.70 12.08
CA TYR A 206 3.70 8.46 12.39
C TYR A 206 4.94 7.59 12.20
N ARG A 207 6.05 8.22 11.82
CA ARG A 207 7.37 7.60 11.78
C ARG A 207 8.30 8.30 12.76
N PHE A 208 8.83 7.53 13.69
CA PHE A 208 9.80 8.01 14.67
C PHE A 208 11.21 7.81 14.10
N ASN A 209 11.98 8.89 14.00
CA ASN A 209 13.30 8.90 13.38
C ASN A 209 14.40 9.10 14.42
N TYR A 210 15.43 8.26 14.40
CA TYR A 210 16.57 8.39 15.32
C TYR A 210 17.85 7.79 14.75
N LYS A 211 18.98 8.03 15.44
CA LYS A 211 20.26 7.35 15.24
C LYS A 211 20.81 6.86 16.56
N GLU A 212 21.66 5.86 16.51
CA GLU A 212 22.41 5.37 17.69
C GLU A 212 23.88 5.77 17.57
N VAL A 213 24.48 6.13 18.70
CA VAL A 213 25.91 6.45 18.81
C VAL A 213 26.60 5.38 19.65
N ARG A 214 27.74 4.88 19.15
CA ARG A 214 28.60 3.88 19.81
C ARG A 214 30.06 4.34 19.70
N GLY A 215 30.59 4.96 20.75
CA GLY A 215 31.89 5.63 20.76
C GLY A 215 31.94 6.76 19.75
N THR A 216 32.71 6.56 18.67
CA THR A 216 32.83 7.52 17.56
C THR A 216 31.95 7.16 16.35
N ASP A 217 31.24 6.04 16.40
CA ASP A 217 30.38 5.58 15.31
C ASP A 217 28.94 6.05 15.51
N THR A 218 28.32 6.52 14.43
CA THR A 218 26.92 6.93 14.39
C THR A 218 26.23 6.19 13.27
N THR A 219 25.14 5.49 13.59
CA THR A 219 24.43 4.65 12.62
C THR A 219 23.83 5.47 11.48
N ALA A 220 23.47 4.76 10.40
CA ALA A 220 22.46 5.24 9.46
C ALA A 220 21.14 5.56 10.19
N LEU A 221 20.25 6.30 9.51
CA LEU A 221 18.93 6.63 10.05
C LEU A 221 18.15 5.34 10.37
N LEU A 222 17.72 5.22 11.61
CA LEU A 222 16.82 4.19 12.08
C LEU A 222 15.42 4.79 12.24
N SER A 223 14.40 3.98 11.98
CA SER A 223 13.02 4.41 12.20
C SER A 223 12.08 3.24 12.44
N PHE A 224 10.95 3.52 13.09
CA PHE A 224 9.78 2.65 13.07
C PHE A 224 8.56 3.48 12.67
N THR A 225 7.56 2.84 12.05
CA THR A 225 6.30 3.48 11.67
C THR A 225 5.17 2.83 12.45
N GLN A 226 4.30 3.65 13.05
CA GLN A 226 3.15 3.20 13.82
C GLN A 226 1.89 3.83 13.26
N ARG A 227 0.86 3.01 13.04
CA ARG A 227 -0.46 3.46 12.58
C ARG A 227 -1.16 4.21 13.71
N MET A 228 -1.66 5.41 13.40
CA MET A 228 -2.49 6.24 14.29
C MET A 228 -3.96 5.86 14.16
N GLY A 229 -4.42 5.59 12.93
CA GLY A 229 -5.79 5.18 12.69
C GLY A 229 -6.19 5.27 11.23
N THR A 230 -7.45 4.92 10.96
CA THR A 230 -8.08 5.09 9.66
C THR A 230 -9.33 5.93 9.80
N VAL A 231 -9.49 6.87 8.88
CA VAL A 231 -10.68 7.72 8.76
C VAL A 231 -11.27 7.47 7.38
N VAL A 232 -12.56 7.18 7.33
CA VAL A 232 -13.30 6.97 6.09
C VAL A 232 -14.21 8.17 5.88
N ARG A 233 -14.06 8.84 4.74
CA ARG A 233 -14.92 9.96 4.33
C ARG A 233 -16.36 9.46 4.25
N SER A 234 -17.31 10.26 4.73
CA SER A 234 -18.70 9.83 4.87
C SER A 234 -19.54 10.17 3.63
N GLY A 235 -19.42 11.39 3.10
CA GLY A 235 -20.13 11.91 1.95
C GLY A 235 -19.40 11.68 0.63
N THR A 236 -20.08 12.02 -0.47
CA THR A 236 -19.57 11.88 -1.84
C THR A 236 -19.35 13.22 -2.53
N THR A 237 -19.95 14.31 -2.04
CA THR A 237 -19.99 15.60 -2.76
C THR A 237 -19.16 16.73 -2.14
N ASN A 238 -18.80 16.65 -0.85
CA ASN A 238 -18.10 17.73 -0.15
C ASN A 238 -16.75 17.28 0.40
N PHE A 239 -15.81 18.22 0.49
CA PHE A 239 -14.64 18.06 1.34
C PHE A 239 -15.06 18.00 2.81
N GLU A 240 -14.38 17.18 3.60
CA GLU A 240 -14.70 16.93 5.01
C GLU A 240 -13.44 17.15 5.87
N PRO A 241 -13.57 17.75 7.07
CA PRO A 241 -12.49 17.78 8.03
C PRO A 241 -12.25 16.37 8.57
N MET A 242 -11.00 15.96 8.58
CA MET A 242 -10.53 14.64 9.00
C MET A 242 -9.45 14.81 10.06
N ALA A 243 -9.40 13.87 11.01
CA ALA A 243 -8.43 13.90 12.10
C ALA A 243 -7.97 12.50 12.51
N ALA A 244 -6.70 12.38 12.90
CA ALA A 244 -6.17 11.18 13.53
C ALA A 244 -5.37 11.57 14.78
N LEU A 245 -5.54 10.78 15.84
CA LEU A 245 -4.94 11.04 17.15
C LEU A 245 -3.65 10.25 17.34
N MET A 246 -2.64 10.93 17.88
CA MET A 246 -1.46 10.31 18.48
C MET A 246 -1.56 10.49 19.99
N GLU A 247 -1.94 9.42 20.69
CA GLU A 247 -2.02 9.39 22.15
C GLU A 247 -0.62 9.36 22.77
N GLY A 248 -0.33 10.30 23.67
CA GLY A 248 1.02 10.51 24.21
C GLY A 248 1.54 9.31 25.00
N GLU A 249 0.75 8.76 25.93
CA GLU A 249 1.18 7.60 26.71
C GLU A 249 1.43 6.37 25.81
N LEU A 250 0.56 6.13 24.83
CA LEU A 250 0.74 5.06 23.86
C LEU A 250 1.99 5.28 23.01
N PHE A 251 2.27 6.51 22.60
CA PHE A 251 3.48 6.87 21.86
C PHE A 251 4.75 6.49 22.63
N TYR A 252 4.90 6.92 23.89
CA TYR A 252 6.12 6.59 24.67
C TYR A 252 6.24 5.10 24.96
N ASN A 253 5.14 4.41 25.27
CA ASN A 253 5.15 2.96 25.45
C ASN A 253 5.54 2.21 24.16
N THR A 254 5.10 2.72 22.99
CA THR A 254 5.49 2.17 21.69
C THR A 254 6.99 2.35 21.45
N VAL A 255 7.54 3.54 21.72
CA VAL A 255 8.99 3.80 21.65
C VAL A 255 9.76 2.83 22.54
N ALA A 256 9.34 2.67 23.80
CA ALA A 256 9.96 1.76 24.77
C ALA A 256 9.88 0.29 24.36
N THR A 257 8.82 -0.11 23.66
CA THR A 257 8.61 -1.49 23.20
C THR A 257 9.42 -1.80 21.94
N LEU A 258 9.45 -0.89 20.98
CA LEU A 258 10.06 -1.13 19.66
C LEU A 258 11.56 -0.84 19.60
N ILE A 259 12.10 -0.06 20.54
CA ILE A 259 13.53 0.27 20.60
C ILE A 259 14.15 -0.44 21.79
N PRO A 260 14.96 -1.49 21.57
CA PRO A 260 15.60 -2.22 22.66
C PRO A 260 16.56 -1.34 23.48
N ASN A 261 16.58 -1.53 24.79
CA ASN A 261 17.61 -0.93 25.64
C ASN A 261 18.94 -1.71 25.51
N ASP A 262 19.67 -1.41 24.43
CA ASP A 262 21.00 -1.97 24.15
C ASP A 262 22.07 -1.27 25.02
N PRO A 263 22.77 -1.99 25.91
CA PRO A 263 23.81 -1.41 26.76
C PRO A 263 25.06 -0.95 25.98
N THR A 264 25.23 -1.37 24.73
CA THR A 264 26.36 -0.97 23.88
C THR A 264 26.17 0.37 23.18
N VAL A 265 24.93 0.85 23.09
CA VAL A 265 24.61 2.20 22.61
C VAL A 265 24.99 3.18 23.70
N ASP A 266 25.67 4.29 23.39
CA ASP A 266 25.99 5.33 24.37
C ASP A 266 24.78 6.25 24.61
N HIS A 267 24.21 6.74 23.52
CA HIS A 267 22.98 7.55 23.48
C HIS A 267 22.31 7.47 22.10
N ARG A 268 21.08 8.00 22.01
CA ARG A 268 20.27 8.03 20.81
C ARG A 268 19.91 9.46 20.42
N ILE A 269 20.12 9.80 19.16
CA ILE A 269 19.81 11.12 18.62
C ILE A 269 18.42 11.05 17.99
N PHE A 270 17.42 11.65 18.63
CA PHE A 270 16.08 11.84 18.09
C PHE A 270 16.10 12.89 16.97
N LEU A 271 15.50 12.54 15.82
CA LEU A 271 15.52 13.34 14.60
C LEU A 271 14.12 13.74 14.13
N GLY A 272 13.16 13.75 15.06
CA GLY A 272 11.80 14.21 14.80
C GLY A 272 10.84 13.09 14.43
N ILE A 273 9.59 13.49 14.22
CA ILE A 273 8.49 12.62 13.84
C ILE A 273 7.99 13.05 12.47
N ASP A 274 7.84 12.09 11.56
CA ASP A 274 7.12 12.33 10.31
C ASP A 274 5.68 11.87 10.46
N PHE A 275 4.74 12.59 9.85
CA PHE A 275 3.38 12.10 9.63
C PHE A 275 3.25 11.62 8.21
N LEU A 276 2.71 10.43 8.02
CA LEU A 276 2.46 9.81 6.73
C LEU A 276 0.97 9.52 6.61
N VAL A 277 0.34 10.08 5.58
CA VAL A 277 -1.06 9.81 5.28
C VAL A 277 -1.17 9.18 3.90
N ALA A 278 -1.65 7.95 3.87
CA ALA A 278 -2.00 7.23 2.65
C ALA A 278 -3.50 7.32 2.41
N VAL A 279 -3.88 7.51 1.16
CA VAL A 279 -5.26 7.70 0.73
C VAL A 279 -5.60 6.65 -0.33
N ALA A 280 -6.74 6.00 -0.16
CA ALA A 280 -7.33 5.07 -1.12
C ALA A 280 -8.63 5.66 -1.67
N ASN A 281 -8.84 5.53 -2.98
CA ASN A 281 -10.13 5.85 -3.60
C ASN A 281 -11.21 4.82 -3.24
N ASP A 282 -12.40 4.93 -3.84
CA ASP A 282 -13.54 4.07 -3.54
C ASP A 282 -13.30 2.58 -3.87
N GLU A 283 -12.71 2.28 -5.03
CA GLU A 283 -12.40 0.89 -5.41
C GLU A 283 -11.41 0.26 -4.44
N PHE A 284 -10.33 0.98 -4.11
CA PHE A 284 -9.32 0.46 -3.19
C PHE A 284 -9.83 0.39 -1.75
N HIS A 285 -10.68 1.32 -1.33
CA HIS A 285 -11.36 1.22 -0.03
C HIS A 285 -12.22 -0.04 0.06
N THR A 286 -13.02 -0.35 -0.97
CA THR A 286 -13.91 -1.52 -0.98
C THR A 286 -13.12 -2.82 -0.96
N PHE A 287 -12.04 -2.89 -1.75
CA PHE A 287 -11.10 -4.02 -1.71
C PHE A 287 -10.54 -4.25 -0.31
N LEU A 288 -10.00 -3.20 0.34
CA LEU A 288 -9.46 -3.30 1.68
C LEU A 288 -10.52 -3.67 2.74
N ALA A 289 -11.73 -3.12 2.65
CA ALA A 289 -12.80 -3.36 3.63
C ALA A 289 -13.32 -4.82 3.60
N LEU A 290 -13.26 -5.48 2.44
CA LEU A 290 -13.65 -6.87 2.29
C LEU A 290 -12.56 -7.84 2.76
N ASP A 291 -11.31 -7.40 2.78
CA ASP A 291 -10.18 -8.17 3.33
C ASP A 291 -9.99 -7.96 4.84
N GLU A 292 -10.64 -6.95 5.44
CA GLU A 292 -10.52 -6.68 6.87
C GLU A 292 -11.16 -7.78 7.75
N PRO A 293 -10.50 -8.18 8.86
CA PRO A 293 -11.05 -9.17 9.78
C PRO A 293 -12.40 -8.72 10.35
N ILE A 294 -13.37 -9.63 10.39
CA ILE A 294 -14.66 -9.39 11.06
C ILE A 294 -14.77 -10.16 12.37
N THR A 295 -15.43 -9.54 13.34
CA THR A 295 -15.90 -10.20 14.54
C THR A 295 -17.32 -10.75 14.29
N GLY A 296 -17.44 -11.97 13.78
CA GLY A 296 -18.74 -12.61 13.51
C GLY A 296 -18.66 -13.97 12.80
N ILE A 297 -19.79 -14.66 12.71
CA ILE A 297 -19.95 -15.93 11.98
C ILE A 297 -20.45 -15.61 10.56
N VAL A 298 -19.57 -15.13 9.69
CA VAL A 298 -19.82 -15.09 8.25
C VAL A 298 -18.70 -15.86 7.59
N GLU A 299 -19.02 -17.02 7.02
CA GLU A 299 -18.05 -17.98 6.50
C GLU A 299 -17.64 -17.71 5.05
N ASP A 300 -18.39 -16.89 4.30
CA ASP A 300 -18.10 -16.60 2.90
C ASP A 300 -18.20 -15.10 2.61
N ARG A 301 -17.10 -14.50 2.16
CA ARG A 301 -17.05 -13.12 1.67
C ARG A 301 -16.74 -13.14 0.18
N PRO A 302 -17.56 -12.49 -0.66
CA PRO A 302 -17.22 -12.37 -2.06
C PRO A 302 -15.93 -11.56 -2.21
N SER A 303 -15.01 -12.05 -3.04
CA SER A 303 -13.83 -11.30 -3.45
C SER A 303 -14.23 -10.08 -4.28
N TYR A 304 -13.64 -8.92 -4.02
CA TYR A 304 -13.84 -7.74 -4.86
C TYR A 304 -12.90 -7.73 -6.07
N THR A 305 -13.45 -7.37 -7.22
CA THR A 305 -12.69 -7.03 -8.42
C THR A 305 -13.40 -5.92 -9.19
N ASN A 306 -12.65 -4.93 -9.66
CA ASN A 306 -13.11 -3.98 -10.67
C ASN A 306 -12.54 -4.30 -12.08
N VAL A 307 -11.90 -5.47 -12.21
CA VAL A 307 -11.33 -5.97 -13.46
C VAL A 307 -12.39 -6.77 -14.20
N THR A 308 -12.77 -6.32 -15.40
CA THR A 308 -13.67 -7.03 -16.31
C THR A 308 -12.91 -8.16 -17.00
N ASN A 309 -13.53 -9.35 -17.08
CA ASN A 309 -12.92 -10.59 -17.62
C ASN A 309 -11.63 -11.02 -16.88
N GLY A 310 -11.52 -10.67 -15.60
CA GLY A 310 -10.38 -11.03 -14.76
C GLY A 310 -10.66 -10.78 -13.28
N TYR A 311 -9.63 -10.92 -12.45
CA TYR A 311 -9.67 -10.62 -11.02
C TYR A 311 -8.59 -9.61 -10.63
N GLY A 312 -8.69 -9.11 -9.41
CA GLY A 312 -7.72 -8.19 -8.81
C GLY A 312 -8.26 -6.77 -8.74
N ILE A 313 -7.38 -5.79 -8.72
CA ILE A 313 -7.75 -4.40 -8.53
C ILE A 313 -6.88 -3.46 -9.36
N PHE A 314 -7.53 -2.52 -10.03
CA PHE A 314 -6.90 -1.35 -10.61
C PHE A 314 -7.48 -0.11 -9.96
N ALA A 315 -6.70 0.61 -9.17
CA ALA A 315 -7.24 1.69 -8.34
C ALA A 315 -6.30 2.90 -8.19
N GLY A 316 -6.84 4.03 -7.74
CA GLY A 316 -6.10 5.22 -7.36
C GLY A 316 -5.69 5.23 -5.88
N ARG A 317 -4.48 5.73 -5.62
CA ARG A 317 -3.98 6.04 -4.27
C ARG A 317 -3.25 7.37 -4.26
N TYR A 318 -3.07 7.93 -3.06
CA TYR A 318 -2.21 9.08 -2.85
C TYR A 318 -1.45 8.94 -1.54
N THR A 319 -0.28 9.57 -1.45
CA THR A 319 0.49 9.61 -0.21
C THR A 319 1.01 11.02 0.01
N LYS A 320 0.81 11.56 1.21
CA LYS A 320 1.34 12.87 1.60
C LYS A 320 1.99 12.79 2.96
N ASN A 321 3.14 13.45 3.08
CA ASN A 321 3.97 13.41 4.29
C ASN A 321 4.21 14.81 4.85
N ILE A 322 4.29 14.91 6.17
CA ILE A 322 4.87 16.03 6.91
C ILE A 322 6.13 15.50 7.56
N LEU A 323 7.27 16.17 7.37
CA LEU A 323 8.57 15.66 7.82
C LEU A 323 9.12 16.48 9.00
N GLY A 324 9.80 15.80 9.91
CA GLY A 324 10.66 16.43 10.92
C GLY A 324 9.92 17.27 11.96
N LYS A 325 8.70 16.88 12.36
CA LYS A 325 7.98 17.54 13.45
C LYS A 325 8.71 17.32 14.77
N ARG A 326 8.82 18.39 15.54
CA ARG A 326 9.47 18.41 16.85
C ARG A 326 8.46 18.16 17.96
N LEU A 327 8.92 17.61 19.07
CA LEU A 327 8.17 17.60 20.33
C LEU A 327 8.29 18.98 21.00
N ASN A 328 7.31 19.38 21.82
CA ASN A 328 7.52 20.52 22.72
C ASN A 328 8.48 20.15 23.85
N SER A 329 8.92 21.14 24.61
CA SER A 329 9.88 20.98 25.70
C SER A 329 9.48 19.89 26.70
N GLU A 330 8.22 19.88 27.14
CA GLU A 330 7.71 18.89 28.11
C GLU A 330 7.68 17.48 27.52
N SER A 331 7.26 17.33 26.27
CA SER A 331 7.25 16.01 25.60
C SER A 331 8.67 15.52 25.29
N LEU A 332 9.58 16.42 24.93
CA LEU A 332 10.98 16.07 24.73
C LEU A 332 11.65 15.67 26.06
N GLU A 333 11.32 16.34 27.16
CA GLU A 333 11.79 15.96 28.49
C GLU A 333 11.35 14.53 28.85
N GLU A 334 10.09 14.18 28.59
CA GLU A 334 9.62 12.80 28.81
C GLU A 334 10.35 11.79 27.92
N LEU A 335 10.61 12.13 26.65
CA LEU A 335 11.36 11.25 25.76
C LEU A 335 12.77 10.97 26.30
N THR A 336 13.45 11.99 26.84
CA THR A 336 14.87 11.95 27.19
C THR A 336 15.12 11.49 28.63
N ASN A 337 14.33 11.98 29.59
CA ASN A 337 14.52 11.76 31.02
C ASN A 337 13.28 11.18 31.72
N GLY A 338 12.19 10.96 30.98
CA GLY A 338 10.92 10.45 31.53
C GLY A 338 11.00 9.01 32.02
N ASN A 339 9.97 8.60 32.76
CA ASN A 339 9.94 7.28 33.40
C ASN A 339 9.82 6.14 32.38
N ILE A 340 9.21 6.39 31.22
CA ILE A 340 8.95 5.35 30.21
C ILE A 340 10.17 5.14 29.31
N THR A 341 10.76 6.22 28.78
CA THR A 341 11.82 6.14 27.76
C THR A 341 13.18 6.64 28.23
N GLY A 342 13.32 7.18 29.44
CA GLY A 342 14.58 7.74 29.93
C GLY A 342 15.74 6.73 29.96
N SER A 343 15.44 5.44 30.16
CA SER A 343 16.45 4.37 30.09
C SER A 343 17.04 4.16 28.69
N LEU A 344 16.38 4.67 27.63
CA LEU A 344 16.82 4.58 26.24
C LEU A 344 17.82 5.67 25.84
N ARG A 345 18.06 6.65 26.71
CA ARG A 345 19.13 7.66 26.59
C ARG A 345 19.01 8.49 25.31
N PHE A 346 17.81 9.02 25.07
CA PHE A 346 17.58 9.95 23.96
C PHE A 346 18.11 11.36 24.26
N CYS A 347 18.47 12.06 23.20
CA CYS A 347 18.69 13.50 23.13
C CYS A 347 18.18 14.00 21.77
N SER A 348 17.91 15.30 21.60
CA SER A 348 17.40 15.87 20.35
C SER A 348 18.54 16.35 19.45
N GLY A 349 18.55 15.91 18.18
CA GLY A 349 19.41 16.42 17.12
C GLY A 349 18.76 17.53 16.28
N LEU A 350 17.61 18.07 16.70
CA LEU A 350 16.85 19.04 15.91
C LEU A 350 17.33 20.46 16.22
N ILE A 351 17.61 21.26 15.18
CA ILE A 351 18.19 22.61 15.30
C ILE A 351 17.40 23.50 16.25
N GLY A 352 16.08 23.41 16.24
CA GLY A 352 15.27 24.28 17.09
C GLY A 352 15.34 23.91 18.60
N ASP A 353 15.97 22.79 18.97
CA ASP A 353 16.21 22.39 20.36
C ASP A 353 17.59 22.84 20.88
N GLN A 354 18.44 23.45 20.04
CA GLN A 354 19.83 23.82 20.36
C GLN A 354 20.05 24.60 21.67
N GLY A 355 19.05 25.34 22.14
CA GLY A 355 19.12 26.09 23.40
C GLY A 355 18.70 25.30 24.64
N GLY A 356 18.22 24.06 24.50
CA GLY A 356 17.72 23.22 25.59
C GLY A 356 18.75 22.26 26.15
N SER A 357 18.53 21.80 27.39
CA SER A 357 19.38 20.80 28.07
C SER A 357 19.41 19.44 27.38
N ASN A 358 18.37 19.14 26.58
CA ASN A 358 18.18 17.84 25.95
C ASN A 358 18.77 17.76 24.54
N TYR A 359 19.43 18.81 24.06
CA TYR A 359 20.03 18.83 22.73
C TYR A 359 21.37 18.10 22.69
N CYS A 360 21.60 17.35 21.62
CA CYS A 360 22.90 16.79 21.27
C CYS A 360 23.18 17.05 19.78
N PRO A 361 24.37 17.56 19.43
CA PRO A 361 24.72 17.91 18.05
C PRO A 361 24.94 16.71 17.13
#